data_AF-A0A0M0JSN1-F1
#
_entry.id   AF-A0A0M0JSN1-F1
#
_cell.length_a   1.000
_cell.length_b   1.000
_cell.length_c   1.000
_cell.angle_alpha   90.00
_cell.angle_beta   90.00
_cell.angle_gamma   90.00
#
_symmetry.space_group_name_H-M   'P 1'
#
loop_
_entity.id
_entity.type
_entity.pdbx_description
1 polymer ?
#
loop_
_entity_poly.entity_id
_entity_poly.type
_entity_poly.pdbx_seq_one_letter_code
_entity_poly.pdbx_strand_id
1 'polypeptide(L)'
;MLTEAGILQRDSIEVVQTKFQEDIDDRVAHGFTLEEAQAFTVLVQRRRVLALSLRESSGRYCASIYKLLEVLYAQVERVQTDQRAPGGGDIPKCYRNVYGKGGLVHDEPRWGELFDAAKKGAKYDRNGFCGVTSSAVIEGWTKKECFVPEGFRHCFKDRETGPGEYKYCDAAECAGPIVCFKSRGRGERDELMHAGIRTDSQRICFPPHTLFRLREIKEPGTWCAEVDGVDVRPEQWLLVVTATYRPPPSVTSRFPVAVVGRSPSAVVGRSPSGSVGKLVGSKATLRYGDRESYVAGIEDITANPVLTIEQEFCREGFEFTDYAGVLYRLQDEYEYVVGTAKRKEDCTPGIRDEQHDGWTLDEFLSVANKRIASRRTPTSERPEGHAYLSEEEVIAVRLYTGPSYIVINDFLRQIGTLNGTLRRALATHPAHTFAATVGHLCSAIRKLSAAATADEAQRTLYRGVRGELDRSFFSRDRLGMVVATDATFMSTSTERATPLQYMSAEKNVMWRLRANPETDDGYHYGADVSILSQFARENEVLFPPCTMLAVELPSEGAPEMIDRIMELEAVPSYI
;
A
#
# COMPACT_ATOMS: atom_id res chain seq x y z
N MET A 1 -16.61 -11.82 -20.64
CA MET A 1 -17.22 -10.72 -21.41
C MET A 1 -18.44 -10.21 -20.66
N LEU A 2 -18.33 -9.06 -20.00
CA LEU A 2 -19.47 -8.37 -19.39
C LEU A 2 -20.12 -7.54 -20.49
N THR A 3 -21.36 -7.86 -20.87
CA THR A 3 -22.10 -7.08 -21.88
C THR A 3 -22.58 -5.76 -21.28
N GLU A 4 -22.57 -4.68 -22.07
CA GLU A 4 -23.10 -3.34 -21.70
C GLU A 4 -24.52 -3.39 -21.11
N ALA A 5 -25.31 -4.41 -21.49
CA ALA A 5 -26.66 -4.64 -20.97
C ALA A 5 -26.71 -4.91 -19.45
N GLY A 6 -25.63 -5.39 -18.83
CA GLY A 6 -25.54 -5.60 -17.38
C GLY A 6 -25.14 -4.36 -16.57
N ILE A 7 -24.64 -3.32 -17.25
CA ILE A 7 -24.04 -2.11 -16.65
C ILE A 7 -25.08 -0.99 -16.49
N LEU A 8 -26.18 -1.02 -17.24
CA LEU A 8 -27.28 -0.06 -17.16
C LEU A 8 -28.44 -0.67 -16.35
N GLN A 9 -28.46 -0.48 -15.03
CA GLN A 9 -29.71 -0.61 -14.28
C GLN A 9 -30.70 0.44 -14.80
N ARG A 10 -31.72 -0.03 -15.51
CA ARG A 10 -32.75 0.78 -16.19
C ARG A 10 -33.78 1.40 -15.24
N ASP A 11 -33.73 1.07 -13.96
CA ASP A 11 -34.68 1.61 -12.98
C ASP A 11 -34.35 3.08 -12.68
N SER A 12 -35.36 3.94 -12.71
CA SER A 12 -35.21 5.33 -12.28
C SER A 12 -34.89 5.41 -10.78
N ILE A 13 -34.42 6.57 -10.31
CA ILE A 13 -34.12 6.80 -8.89
C ILE A 13 -35.36 6.54 -8.03
N GLU A 14 -36.52 7.01 -8.49
CA GLU A 14 -37.81 6.90 -7.80
C GLU A 14 -38.27 5.44 -7.68
N VAL A 15 -38.04 4.63 -8.72
CA VAL A 15 -38.34 3.19 -8.70
C VAL A 15 -37.48 2.48 -7.65
N VAL A 16 -36.18 2.80 -7.59
CA VAL A 16 -35.28 2.23 -6.59
C VAL A 16 -35.70 2.64 -5.18
N GLN A 17 -35.98 3.93 -4.95
CA GLN A 17 -36.42 4.42 -3.64
C GLN A 17 -37.71 3.75 -3.17
N THR A 18 -38.73 3.69 -4.05
CA THR A 18 -40.02 3.06 -3.73
C THR A 18 -39.84 1.57 -3.38
N LYS A 19 -39.01 0.87 -4.15
CA LYS A 19 -38.74 -0.55 -3.94
C LYS A 19 -38.03 -0.84 -2.61
N PHE A 20 -37.14 0.06 -2.20
CA PHE A 20 -36.32 -0.08 -1.00
C PHE A 20 -36.76 0.90 0.11
N GLN A 21 -38.06 1.22 0.19
CA GLN A 21 -38.55 2.18 1.18
C GLN A 21 -38.34 1.70 2.63
N GLU A 22 -38.65 0.44 2.95
CA GLU A 22 -38.41 -0.14 4.28
C GLU A 22 -36.91 -0.10 4.67
N ASP A 23 -36.06 -0.28 3.67
CA ASP A 23 -34.61 -0.24 3.79
C ASP A 23 -34.10 1.20 4.06
N ILE A 24 -34.77 2.19 3.47
CA ILE A 24 -34.52 3.61 3.74
C ILE A 24 -35.01 3.95 5.16
N ASP A 25 -36.18 3.49 5.54
CA ASP A 25 -36.77 3.74 6.87
C ASP A 25 -35.91 3.12 7.98
N ASP A 26 -35.41 1.89 7.79
CA ASP A 26 -34.51 1.24 8.75
C ASP A 26 -33.18 1.98 8.88
N ARG A 27 -32.61 2.48 7.77
CA ARG A 27 -31.40 3.32 7.82
C ARG A 27 -31.62 4.61 8.59
N VAL A 28 -32.78 5.26 8.41
CA VAL A 28 -33.15 6.47 9.16
C VAL A 28 -33.28 6.17 10.66
N ALA A 29 -33.92 5.05 11.01
CA ALA A 29 -34.00 4.59 12.40
C ALA A 29 -32.63 4.30 13.02
N HIS A 30 -31.61 4.02 12.19
CA HIS A 30 -30.23 3.75 12.58
C HIS A 30 -29.27 4.93 12.33
N GLY A 31 -29.78 6.17 12.28
CA GLY A 31 -28.95 7.39 12.37
C GLY A 31 -28.72 8.15 11.07
N PHE A 32 -29.12 7.61 9.92
CA PHE A 32 -29.09 8.35 8.65
C PHE A 32 -30.17 9.45 8.64
N THR A 33 -29.90 10.55 7.97
CA THR A 33 -31.00 11.41 7.50
C THR A 33 -31.73 10.74 6.35
N LEU A 34 -32.97 11.16 6.06
CA LEU A 34 -33.73 10.63 4.93
C LEU A 34 -32.98 10.77 3.59
N GLU A 35 -32.36 11.93 3.37
CA GLU A 35 -31.59 12.20 2.14
C GLU A 35 -30.39 11.26 2.02
N GLU A 36 -29.65 11.05 3.11
CA GLU A 36 -28.50 10.14 3.13
C GLU A 36 -28.92 8.69 2.93
N ALA A 37 -30.00 8.25 3.59
CA ALA A 37 -30.54 6.90 3.44
C ALA A 37 -30.98 6.64 1.99
N GLN A 38 -31.64 7.62 1.35
CA GLN A 38 -32.01 7.58 -0.06
C GLN A 38 -30.79 7.53 -0.98
N ALA A 39 -29.82 8.43 -0.79
CA ALA A 39 -28.60 8.50 -1.59
C ALA A 39 -27.79 7.21 -1.49
N PHE A 40 -27.54 6.73 -0.28
CA PHE A 40 -26.83 5.47 -0.04
C PHE A 40 -27.52 4.30 -0.72
N THR A 41 -28.83 4.16 -0.52
CA THR A 41 -29.63 3.07 -1.10
C THR A 41 -29.51 3.05 -2.62
N VAL A 42 -29.63 4.20 -3.28
CA VAL A 42 -29.49 4.30 -4.75
C VAL A 42 -28.07 3.95 -5.20
N LEU A 43 -27.05 4.51 -4.54
CA LEU A 43 -25.65 4.36 -4.95
C LEU A 43 -25.13 2.93 -4.75
N VAL A 44 -25.51 2.26 -3.67
CA VAL A 44 -25.13 0.86 -3.41
C VAL A 44 -25.75 -0.09 -4.43
N GLN A 45 -26.97 0.18 -4.90
CA GLN A 45 -27.53 -0.60 -6.00
C GLN A 45 -26.71 -0.45 -7.28
N ARG A 46 -26.02 0.69 -7.48
CA ARG A 46 -25.11 0.98 -8.62
C ARG A 46 -23.64 0.61 -8.37
N ARG A 47 -23.31 -0.07 -7.27
CA ARG A 47 -21.91 -0.29 -6.82
C ARG A 47 -20.96 -0.83 -7.89
N ARG A 48 -21.42 -1.68 -8.81
CA ARG A 48 -20.58 -2.23 -9.88
C ARG A 48 -20.05 -1.17 -10.84
N VAL A 49 -20.90 -0.22 -11.23
CA VAL A 49 -20.55 0.86 -12.14
C VAL A 49 -19.56 1.81 -11.47
N LEU A 50 -19.81 2.11 -10.19
CA LEU A 50 -18.90 2.93 -9.38
C LEU A 50 -17.53 2.26 -9.23
N ALA A 51 -17.51 0.95 -8.92
CA ALA A 51 -16.29 0.18 -8.78
C ALA A 51 -15.49 0.09 -10.09
N LEU A 52 -16.17 -0.07 -11.23
CA LEU A 52 -15.52 -0.07 -12.54
C LEU A 52 -14.85 1.29 -12.81
N SER A 53 -15.55 2.38 -12.53
CA SER A 53 -15.01 3.74 -12.70
C SER A 53 -13.74 3.96 -11.87
N LEU A 54 -13.74 3.49 -10.62
CA LEU A 54 -12.56 3.54 -9.76
C LEU A 54 -11.39 2.72 -10.29
N ARG A 55 -11.62 1.48 -10.74
CA ARG A 55 -10.58 0.62 -11.31
C ARG A 55 -9.95 1.21 -12.56
N GLU A 56 -10.76 1.83 -13.41
CA GLU A 56 -10.30 2.48 -14.64
C GLU A 56 -9.71 3.88 -14.41
N SER A 57 -9.68 4.35 -13.16
CA SER A 57 -9.29 5.74 -12.82
C SER A 57 -10.06 6.78 -13.65
N SER A 58 -11.34 6.51 -13.90
CA SER A 58 -12.21 7.34 -14.72
C SER A 58 -12.84 8.44 -13.88
N GLY A 59 -12.86 9.66 -14.42
CA GLY A 59 -13.57 10.79 -13.81
C GLY A 59 -15.10 10.64 -13.81
N ARG A 60 -15.64 9.57 -14.42
CA ARG A 60 -17.08 9.30 -14.45
C ARG A 60 -17.57 8.96 -13.05
N TYR A 61 -18.71 9.51 -12.66
CA TYR A 61 -19.35 9.25 -11.36
C TYR A 61 -18.54 9.68 -10.12
N CYS A 62 -17.51 10.53 -10.25
CA CYS A 62 -16.75 11.04 -9.09
C CYS A 62 -17.66 11.68 -8.03
N ALA A 63 -18.67 12.47 -8.45
CA ALA A 63 -19.64 13.05 -7.51
C ALA A 63 -20.47 11.99 -6.77
N SER A 64 -20.86 10.91 -7.46
CA SER A 64 -21.59 9.78 -6.88
C SER A 64 -20.73 9.01 -5.88
N ILE A 65 -19.46 8.77 -6.21
CA ILE A 65 -18.48 8.13 -5.32
C ILE A 65 -18.24 9.02 -4.10
N TYR A 66 -18.02 10.32 -4.31
CA TYR A 66 -17.84 11.28 -3.23
C TYR A 66 -19.04 11.29 -2.29
N LYS A 67 -20.28 11.36 -2.82
CA LYS A 67 -21.48 11.34 -2.00
C LYS A 67 -21.64 10.02 -1.24
N LEU A 68 -21.33 8.88 -1.85
CA LEU A 68 -21.37 7.58 -1.17
C LEU A 68 -20.42 7.55 0.02
N LEU A 69 -19.20 8.04 -0.16
CA LEU A 69 -18.20 8.14 0.91
C LEU A 69 -18.70 9.11 2.00
N GLU A 70 -19.09 10.33 1.62
CA GLU A 70 -19.62 11.35 2.54
C GLU A 70 -20.71 10.78 3.45
N VAL A 71 -21.70 10.08 2.88
CA VAL A 71 -22.79 9.45 3.64
C VAL A 71 -22.27 8.37 4.60
N LEU A 72 -21.39 7.50 4.14
CA LEU A 72 -20.82 6.43 4.97
C LEU A 72 -20.01 6.99 6.15
N TYR A 73 -19.23 8.04 5.95
CA TYR A 73 -18.40 8.61 7.01
C TYR A 73 -19.19 9.50 7.96
N ALA A 74 -20.19 10.22 7.49
CA ALA A 74 -21.13 10.92 8.37
C ALA A 74 -21.88 9.93 9.29
N GLN A 75 -22.10 8.69 8.84
CA GLN A 75 -22.67 7.64 9.67
C GLN A 75 -21.69 7.12 10.74
N VAL A 76 -20.41 6.91 10.38
CA VAL A 76 -19.36 6.58 11.34
C VAL A 76 -19.29 7.63 12.45
N GLU A 77 -19.25 8.91 12.08
CA GLU A 77 -19.18 10.05 13.01
C GLU A 77 -20.38 10.17 13.95
N ARG A 78 -21.56 9.65 13.58
CA ARG A 78 -22.78 9.71 14.41
C ARG A 78 -22.96 8.50 15.32
N VAL A 79 -22.84 7.30 14.76
CA VAL A 79 -23.35 6.08 15.40
C VAL A 79 -22.23 5.25 16.00
N GLN A 80 -21.01 5.37 15.50
CA GLN A 80 -19.88 4.53 15.95
C GLN A 80 -18.93 5.27 16.90
N THR A 81 -19.06 6.59 17.02
CA THR A 81 -18.31 7.43 17.97
C THR A 81 -19.07 7.63 19.29
N ASP A 82 -20.39 7.56 19.26
CA ASP A 82 -21.25 7.68 20.44
C ASP A 82 -21.83 6.31 20.83
N GLN A 83 -21.27 5.71 21.89
CA GLN A 83 -21.74 4.42 22.44
C GLN A 83 -23.20 4.47 22.93
N ARG A 84 -23.80 5.66 23.09
CA ARG A 84 -25.19 5.85 23.49
C ARG A 84 -26.14 6.03 22.30
N ALA A 85 -25.61 6.20 21.09
CA ALA A 85 -26.43 6.31 19.89
C ALA A 85 -27.11 4.97 19.54
N PRO A 86 -28.32 4.96 18.96
CA PRO A 86 -28.94 3.76 18.43
C PRO A 86 -28.02 3.08 17.40
N GLY A 87 -27.47 1.91 17.74
CA GLY A 87 -26.48 1.19 16.91
C GLY A 87 -25.01 1.36 17.33
N GLY A 88 -24.74 2.14 18.39
CA GLY A 88 -23.43 2.23 19.04
C GLY A 88 -23.11 0.97 19.85
N GLY A 89 -21.89 0.46 19.71
CA GLY A 89 -21.43 -0.79 20.33
C GLY A 89 -20.41 -1.52 19.46
N ASP A 90 -19.96 -2.71 19.91
CA ASP A 90 -19.08 -3.55 19.11
C ASP A 90 -19.73 -3.89 17.77
N ILE A 91 -18.95 -3.77 16.69
CA ILE A 91 -19.42 -4.10 15.35
C ILE A 91 -19.37 -5.62 15.19
N PRO A 92 -20.52 -6.29 15.02
CA PRO A 92 -20.56 -7.74 14.91
C PRO A 92 -19.84 -8.21 13.65
N LYS A 93 -19.47 -9.49 13.63
CA LYS A 93 -19.04 -10.15 12.41
C LYS A 93 -20.18 -10.12 11.40
N CYS A 94 -19.84 -9.85 10.15
CA CYS A 94 -20.78 -9.94 9.04
C CYS A 94 -20.27 -10.88 7.96
N TYR A 95 -21.18 -11.41 7.15
CA TYR A 95 -20.90 -12.53 6.27
C TYR A 95 -21.42 -12.30 4.86
N ARG A 96 -20.70 -12.86 3.88
CA ARG A 96 -21.14 -12.86 2.47
C ARG A 96 -20.52 -14.01 1.69
N ASN A 97 -21.27 -14.56 0.74
CA ASN A 97 -20.77 -15.56 -0.19
C ASN A 97 -19.76 -14.97 -1.19
N VAL A 98 -18.76 -15.76 -1.59
CA VAL A 98 -17.79 -15.36 -2.63
C VAL A 98 -18.39 -15.49 -4.02
N TYR A 99 -18.94 -16.66 -4.37
CA TYR A 99 -19.56 -16.95 -5.67
C TYR A 99 -21.09 -17.05 -5.56
N GLY A 100 -21.76 -17.18 -6.70
CA GLY A 100 -23.21 -17.35 -6.77
C GLY A 100 -23.96 -16.03 -6.59
N LYS A 101 -25.29 -16.12 -6.44
CA LYS A 101 -26.16 -14.93 -6.39
C LYS A 101 -25.76 -14.02 -5.23
N GLY A 102 -25.51 -12.74 -5.53
CA GLY A 102 -25.07 -11.75 -4.54
C GLY A 102 -23.61 -11.88 -4.09
N GLY A 103 -22.86 -12.82 -4.66
CA GLY A 103 -21.47 -13.10 -4.31
C GLY A 103 -20.52 -11.94 -4.59
N LEU A 104 -19.40 -11.89 -3.85
CA LEU A 104 -18.39 -10.84 -3.94
C LEU A 104 -17.70 -10.76 -5.32
N VAL A 105 -17.50 -11.88 -6.00
CA VAL A 105 -16.82 -11.93 -7.32
C VAL A 105 -17.52 -11.13 -8.40
N HIS A 106 -18.82 -10.90 -8.22
CA HIS A 106 -19.63 -10.11 -9.13
C HIS A 106 -19.28 -8.61 -9.09
N ASP A 107 -18.85 -8.13 -7.93
CA ASP A 107 -18.49 -6.72 -7.73
C ASP A 107 -16.96 -6.55 -7.85
N GLU A 108 -16.21 -7.55 -7.39
CA GLU A 108 -14.75 -7.58 -7.38
C GLU A 108 -14.22 -9.01 -7.64
N PRO A 109 -13.81 -9.35 -8.88
CA PRO A 109 -13.37 -10.70 -9.26
C PRO A 109 -12.21 -11.26 -8.42
N ARG A 110 -11.34 -10.38 -7.88
CA ARG A 110 -10.18 -10.75 -7.06
C ARG A 110 -10.53 -11.57 -5.80
N TRP A 111 -11.78 -11.54 -5.34
CA TRP A 111 -12.23 -12.41 -4.25
C TRP A 111 -12.18 -13.90 -4.61
N GLY A 112 -12.44 -14.24 -5.88
CA GLY A 112 -12.33 -15.62 -6.35
C GLY A 112 -10.88 -16.06 -6.42
N GLU A 113 -10.00 -15.19 -6.92
CA GLU A 113 -8.55 -15.42 -6.94
C GLU A 113 -7.99 -15.64 -5.53
N LEU A 114 -8.43 -14.83 -4.55
CA LEU A 114 -8.04 -14.99 -3.16
C LEU A 114 -8.43 -16.37 -2.62
N PHE A 115 -9.65 -16.84 -2.91
CA PHE A 115 -10.07 -18.17 -2.48
C PHE A 115 -9.33 -19.30 -3.20
N ASP A 116 -9.18 -19.21 -4.52
CA ASP A 116 -8.49 -20.24 -5.30
C ASP A 116 -7.03 -20.37 -4.88
N ALA A 117 -6.38 -19.25 -4.57
CA ALA A 117 -5.04 -19.23 -3.98
C ALA A 117 -5.08 -19.88 -2.59
N ALA A 118 -5.95 -19.40 -1.70
CA ALA A 118 -6.09 -19.88 -0.33
C ALA A 118 -6.29 -21.40 -0.25
N LYS A 119 -7.16 -21.97 -1.11
CA LYS A 119 -7.45 -23.40 -1.17
C LYS A 119 -6.26 -24.24 -1.64
N LYS A 120 -5.38 -23.68 -2.47
CA LYS A 120 -4.14 -24.31 -2.92
C LYS A 120 -2.99 -24.16 -1.90
N GLY A 121 -3.29 -23.68 -0.70
CA GLY A 121 -2.29 -23.36 0.33
C GLY A 121 -1.55 -22.03 0.07
N ALA A 122 -1.90 -21.30 -0.98
CA ALA A 122 -1.33 -20.00 -1.29
C ALA A 122 -2.12 -18.90 -0.59
N LYS A 123 -1.61 -18.44 0.56
CA LYS A 123 -2.23 -17.31 1.26
C LYS A 123 -1.99 -15.96 0.58
N TYR A 124 -1.05 -15.86 -0.36
CA TYR A 124 -0.55 -14.58 -0.87
C TYR A 124 -0.71 -14.47 -2.39
N ASP A 125 -0.96 -13.26 -2.88
CA ASP A 125 -0.88 -12.92 -4.31
C ASP A 125 0.57 -12.90 -4.82
N ARG A 126 0.75 -12.61 -6.12
CA ARG A 126 2.07 -12.52 -6.77
C ARG A 126 3.04 -11.54 -6.10
N ASN A 127 2.50 -10.58 -5.34
CA ASN A 127 3.28 -9.57 -4.65
C ASN A 127 3.55 -9.98 -3.20
N GLY A 128 3.02 -11.10 -2.70
CA GLY A 128 3.15 -11.46 -1.29
C GLY A 128 2.15 -10.73 -0.39
N PHE A 129 1.01 -10.26 -0.91
CA PHE A 129 -0.11 -9.72 -0.12
C PHE A 129 -1.21 -10.78 0.06
N CYS A 130 -1.65 -10.97 1.30
CA CYS A 130 -2.66 -11.96 1.68
C CYS A 130 -4.03 -11.30 1.77
N GLY A 131 -4.66 -10.97 0.64
CA GLY A 131 -5.94 -10.25 0.67
C GLY A 131 -6.44 -9.67 -0.65
N VAL A 132 -7.45 -8.78 -0.56
CA VAL A 132 -8.05 -8.05 -1.68
C VAL A 132 -8.26 -6.59 -1.31
N THR A 133 -7.82 -5.67 -2.16
CA THR A 133 -8.29 -4.27 -2.14
C THR A 133 -9.54 -4.17 -2.99
N SER A 134 -10.70 -3.91 -2.38
CA SER A 134 -11.95 -3.86 -3.14
C SER A 134 -12.22 -2.46 -3.66
N SER A 135 -12.47 -2.33 -4.96
CA SER A 135 -12.90 -1.05 -5.54
C SER A 135 -14.41 -0.81 -5.37
N ALA A 136 -15.15 -1.81 -4.91
CA ALA A 136 -16.58 -1.72 -4.68
C ALA A 136 -16.87 -1.45 -3.20
N VAL A 137 -18.03 -0.84 -2.94
CA VAL A 137 -18.63 -0.89 -1.60
C VAL A 137 -19.06 -2.33 -1.31
N ILE A 138 -18.64 -2.86 -0.16
CA ILE A 138 -18.93 -4.23 0.25
C ILE A 138 -19.93 -4.21 1.40
N GLU A 139 -21.09 -4.82 1.20
CA GLU A 139 -22.06 -5.09 2.26
C GLU A 139 -21.93 -6.54 2.71
N GLY A 140 -21.90 -6.78 4.02
CA GLY A 140 -22.02 -8.08 4.65
C GLY A 140 -23.27 -8.15 5.53
N TRP A 141 -23.80 -9.36 5.72
CA TRP A 141 -25.02 -9.61 6.48
C TRP A 141 -24.73 -10.10 7.89
N THR A 142 -25.54 -9.67 8.85
CA THR A 142 -25.52 -10.14 10.24
C THR A 142 -26.74 -11.01 10.58
N LYS A 143 -27.57 -11.33 9.58
CA LYS A 143 -28.79 -12.14 9.75
C LYS A 143 -28.48 -13.60 10.07
N LYS A 144 -29.11 -14.11 11.12
CA LYS A 144 -29.07 -15.54 11.46
C LYS A 144 -29.75 -16.41 10.40
N GLU A 145 -30.81 -15.92 9.77
CA GLU A 145 -31.60 -16.64 8.77
C GLU A 145 -30.81 -16.94 7.49
N CYS A 146 -29.70 -16.23 7.28
CA CYS A 146 -28.77 -16.51 6.20
C CYS A 146 -27.98 -17.81 6.42
N PHE A 147 -27.96 -18.39 7.62
CA PHE A 147 -27.23 -19.62 7.90
C PHE A 147 -28.16 -20.83 7.95
N VAL A 148 -27.81 -21.84 7.16
CA VAL A 148 -28.41 -23.18 7.20
C VAL A 148 -27.28 -24.23 7.19
N PRO A 149 -27.53 -25.48 7.62
CA PRO A 149 -26.51 -26.52 7.60
C PRO A 149 -25.82 -26.69 6.23
N GLU A 150 -26.60 -26.53 5.15
CA GLU A 150 -26.11 -26.64 3.77
C GLU A 150 -25.21 -25.48 3.35
N GLY A 151 -25.23 -24.33 4.05
CA GLY A 151 -24.45 -23.17 3.66
C GLY A 151 -25.04 -21.81 4.04
N PHE A 152 -24.52 -20.78 3.37
CA PHE A 152 -25.00 -19.41 3.45
C PHE A 152 -26.02 -19.11 2.35
N ARG A 153 -27.13 -18.47 2.73
CA ARG A 153 -28.18 -18.00 1.82
C ARG A 153 -28.14 -16.48 1.70
N HIS A 154 -27.95 -15.99 0.49
CA HIS A 154 -28.08 -14.59 0.15
C HIS A 154 -29.53 -14.11 0.28
N CYS A 155 -29.72 -13.05 1.07
CA CYS A 155 -31.01 -12.37 1.26
C CYS A 155 -31.18 -11.26 0.22
N PHE A 156 -32.28 -11.23 -0.53
CA PHE A 156 -32.53 -10.23 -1.58
C PHE A 156 -34.02 -9.86 -1.71
N LYS A 157 -34.31 -8.68 -2.27
CA LYS A 157 -35.67 -8.30 -2.70
C LYS A 157 -35.85 -8.64 -4.19
N ASP A 158 -36.91 -9.37 -4.51
CA ASP A 158 -37.24 -9.79 -5.88
C ASP A 158 -37.39 -8.58 -6.84
N ARG A 159 -37.10 -8.75 -8.12
CA ARG A 159 -37.29 -7.72 -9.16
C ARG A 159 -38.73 -7.63 -9.64
N GLU A 160 -39.50 -8.70 -9.57
CA GLU A 160 -40.82 -8.77 -10.21
C GLU A 160 -41.97 -8.45 -9.24
N THR A 161 -41.77 -8.58 -7.92
CA THR A 161 -42.82 -8.43 -6.92
C THR A 161 -42.65 -7.17 -6.07
N GLY A 162 -42.87 -5.98 -6.65
CA GLY A 162 -43.10 -4.71 -5.92
C GLY A 162 -42.21 -4.43 -4.69
N PRO A 163 -42.67 -3.62 -3.72
CA PRO A 163 -42.11 -3.60 -2.37
C PRO A 163 -42.50 -4.91 -1.67
N GLY A 164 -41.77 -5.99 -1.98
CA GLY A 164 -42.02 -7.34 -1.48
C GLY A 164 -41.04 -7.79 -0.41
N GLU A 165 -41.46 -8.78 0.37
CA GLU A 165 -40.70 -9.46 1.42
C GLU A 165 -39.30 -9.92 0.96
N TYR A 166 -38.38 -9.96 1.91
CA TYR A 166 -37.06 -10.53 1.69
C TYR A 166 -37.13 -12.03 1.37
N LYS A 167 -36.53 -12.42 0.24
CA LYS A 167 -36.34 -13.81 -0.15
C LYS A 167 -34.91 -14.25 0.09
N TYR A 168 -34.73 -15.56 0.23
CA TYR A 168 -33.42 -16.19 0.39
C TYR A 168 -33.11 -17.02 -0.86
N CYS A 169 -31.87 -16.98 -1.36
CA CYS A 169 -31.41 -17.94 -2.35
C CYS A 169 -31.49 -19.36 -1.75
N ASP A 170 -31.63 -20.36 -2.62
CA ASP A 170 -31.28 -21.72 -2.21
C ASP A 170 -29.78 -21.73 -1.86
N ALA A 171 -29.38 -22.46 -0.81
CA ALA A 171 -27.97 -22.60 -0.45
C ALA A 171 -27.14 -23.13 -1.63
N ALA A 172 -27.74 -23.97 -2.49
CA ALA A 172 -27.12 -24.47 -3.71
C ALA A 172 -26.79 -23.35 -4.73
N GLU A 173 -27.60 -22.29 -4.82
CA GLU A 173 -27.33 -21.12 -5.70
C GLU A 173 -26.18 -20.25 -5.18
N CYS A 174 -25.81 -20.47 -3.92
CA CYS A 174 -24.79 -19.77 -3.17
C CYS A 174 -23.67 -20.77 -2.76
N ALA A 175 -23.58 -21.93 -3.45
CA ALA A 175 -22.60 -22.99 -3.23
C ALA A 175 -21.18 -22.48 -3.51
N GLY A 176 -20.48 -22.10 -2.44
CA GLY A 176 -19.15 -21.52 -2.51
C GLY A 176 -18.62 -21.17 -1.12
N PRO A 177 -17.41 -20.64 -1.02
CA PRO A 177 -16.87 -20.16 0.24
C PRO A 177 -17.62 -18.93 0.73
N ILE A 178 -17.61 -18.76 2.04
CA ILE A 178 -18.15 -17.62 2.77
C ILE A 178 -16.99 -16.76 3.25
N VAL A 179 -17.14 -15.45 3.19
CA VAL A 179 -16.24 -14.48 3.83
C VAL A 179 -16.88 -14.02 5.14
N CYS A 180 -16.13 -14.10 6.23
CA CYS A 180 -16.40 -13.45 7.50
C CYS A 180 -15.54 -12.20 7.61
N PHE A 181 -16.19 -11.04 7.71
CA PHE A 181 -15.52 -9.77 7.95
C PHE A 181 -15.43 -9.54 9.46
N LYS A 182 -14.22 -9.65 9.99
CA LYS A 182 -13.93 -9.38 11.40
C LYS A 182 -13.58 -7.90 11.56
N SER A 183 -14.49 -7.15 12.16
CA SER A 183 -14.23 -5.79 12.63
C SER A 183 -13.27 -5.84 13.84
N ARG A 184 -12.31 -4.92 13.91
CA ARG A 184 -11.53 -4.68 15.13
C ARG A 184 -12.09 -3.44 15.83
N GLY A 185 -12.13 -3.47 17.16
CA GLY A 185 -12.51 -2.31 17.97
C GLY A 185 -11.56 -1.14 17.74
N ARG A 186 -11.98 0.06 18.16
CA ARG A 186 -11.19 1.28 17.97
C ARG A 186 -9.89 1.20 18.77
N GLY A 187 -8.74 1.20 18.10
CA GLY A 187 -7.48 1.58 18.73
C GLY A 187 -7.56 3.06 19.13
N GLU A 188 -7.03 3.44 20.28
CA GLU A 188 -7.17 4.81 20.82
C GLU A 188 -6.53 5.90 19.93
N ARG A 189 -5.81 5.54 18.85
CA ARG A 189 -5.04 6.47 18.01
C ARG A 189 -4.95 6.12 16.51
N ASP A 190 -5.82 5.25 15.98
CA ASP A 190 -5.69 4.85 14.57
C ASP A 190 -6.40 5.82 13.62
N GLU A 191 -5.64 6.39 12.67
CA GLU A 191 -6.14 7.18 11.52
C GLU A 191 -6.85 6.30 10.46
N LEU A 192 -6.75 4.98 10.64
CA LEU A 192 -7.35 3.96 9.80
C LEU A 192 -8.51 3.33 10.54
N MET A 193 -9.57 3.05 9.80
CA MET A 193 -10.75 2.38 10.30
C MET A 193 -10.65 0.89 10.02
N HIS A 194 -10.76 0.10 11.08
CA HIS A 194 -10.71 -1.37 11.01
C HIS A 194 -12.06 -2.04 11.29
N ALA A 195 -13.09 -1.23 11.60
CA ALA A 195 -14.44 -1.68 11.86
C ALA A 195 -15.34 -1.40 10.66
N GLY A 196 -16.26 -2.31 10.34
CA GLY A 196 -17.28 -2.03 9.33
C GLY A 196 -18.28 -0.97 9.80
N ILE A 197 -18.93 -0.30 8.85
CA ILE A 197 -19.91 0.77 9.06
C ILE A 197 -21.29 0.14 9.20
N ARG A 198 -21.95 0.30 10.34
CA ARG A 198 -23.33 -0.18 10.51
C ARG A 198 -24.26 0.73 9.74
N THR A 199 -24.88 0.19 8.69
CA THR A 199 -25.77 0.97 7.83
C THR A 199 -27.22 0.80 8.23
N ASP A 200 -27.60 -0.38 8.69
CA ASP A 200 -28.97 -0.70 9.10
C ASP A 200 -28.94 -1.81 10.18
N SER A 201 -30.10 -2.34 10.55
CA SER A 201 -30.22 -3.39 11.59
C SER A 201 -29.51 -4.71 11.23
N GLN A 202 -29.23 -4.94 9.95
CA GLN A 202 -28.90 -6.25 9.39
C GLN A 202 -27.64 -6.26 8.52
N ARG A 203 -27.06 -5.09 8.24
CA ARG A 203 -25.94 -4.91 7.33
C ARG A 203 -24.82 -4.08 7.92
N ILE A 204 -23.63 -4.57 7.65
CA ILE A 204 -22.37 -3.87 7.86
C ILE A 204 -21.76 -3.60 6.49
N CYS A 205 -21.23 -2.40 6.31
CA CYS A 205 -20.72 -1.91 5.05
C CYS A 205 -19.25 -1.51 5.16
N PHE A 206 -18.50 -1.73 4.10
CA PHE A 206 -17.13 -1.28 3.94
C PHE A 206 -17.05 -0.41 2.68
N PRO A 207 -16.45 0.79 2.76
CA PRO A 207 -16.40 1.71 1.63
C PRO A 207 -15.52 1.16 0.49
N PRO A 208 -15.64 1.72 -0.72
CA PRO A 208 -14.66 1.49 -1.78
C PRO A 208 -13.22 1.74 -1.32
N HIS A 209 -12.26 1.06 -1.95
CA HIS A 209 -10.84 1.03 -1.59
C HIS A 209 -10.54 0.48 -0.18
N THR A 210 -11.45 -0.32 0.38
CA THR A 210 -11.14 -1.08 1.60
C THR A 210 -10.16 -2.20 1.28
N LEU A 211 -9.09 -2.26 2.09
CA LEU A 211 -8.11 -3.35 2.11
C LEU A 211 -8.63 -4.47 3.00
N PHE A 212 -8.91 -5.64 2.43
CA PHE A 212 -9.26 -6.84 3.18
C PHE A 212 -8.07 -7.78 3.25
N ARG A 213 -7.57 -8.06 4.45
CA ARG A 213 -6.47 -9.01 4.68
C ARG A 213 -7.02 -10.33 5.18
N LEU A 214 -6.73 -11.42 4.49
CA LEU A 214 -7.05 -12.78 4.90
C LEU A 214 -6.22 -13.15 6.14
N ARG A 215 -6.90 -13.70 7.15
CA ARG A 215 -6.32 -14.10 8.44
C ARG A 215 -6.35 -15.60 8.64
N GLU A 216 -7.46 -16.21 8.26
CA GLU A 216 -7.72 -17.60 8.54
C GLU A 216 -8.60 -18.18 7.45
N ILE A 217 -8.40 -19.46 7.19
CA ILE A 217 -9.25 -20.27 6.33
C ILE A 217 -9.71 -21.45 7.19
N LYS A 218 -11.03 -21.71 7.21
CA LYS A 218 -11.59 -22.86 7.92
C LYS A 218 -12.29 -23.79 6.94
N GLU A 219 -12.13 -25.08 7.18
CA GLU A 219 -12.69 -26.14 6.34
C GLU A 219 -14.20 -26.30 6.58
N PRO A 220 -14.97 -26.78 5.59
CA PRO A 220 -16.39 -27.12 5.75
C PRO A 220 -16.67 -27.92 7.02
N GLY A 221 -17.75 -27.59 7.75
CA GLY A 221 -18.17 -28.30 8.96
C GLY A 221 -17.30 -28.08 10.21
N THR A 222 -16.12 -27.46 10.09
CA THR A 222 -15.18 -27.25 11.21
C THR A 222 -15.40 -25.96 11.99
N TRP A 223 -16.31 -25.09 11.54
CA TRP A 223 -16.56 -23.77 12.13
C TRP A 223 -18.05 -23.52 12.35
N CYS A 224 -18.36 -22.76 13.40
CA CYS A 224 -19.72 -22.29 13.68
C CYS A 224 -19.89 -20.83 13.23
N ALA A 225 -21.06 -20.49 12.71
CA ALA A 225 -21.42 -19.10 12.46
C ALA A 225 -21.51 -18.32 13.79
N GLU A 226 -20.74 -17.26 13.92
CA GLU A 226 -20.69 -16.43 15.14
C GLU A 226 -21.69 -15.27 15.00
N VAL A 227 -22.97 -15.63 14.96
CA VAL A 227 -24.11 -14.71 14.98
C VAL A 227 -24.96 -15.08 16.19
N ASP A 228 -25.43 -14.08 16.94
CA ASP A 228 -26.15 -14.30 18.19
C ASP A 228 -27.33 -15.27 18.02
N GLY A 229 -27.32 -16.34 18.83
CA GLY A 229 -28.36 -17.38 18.83
C GLY A 229 -28.29 -18.37 17.66
N VAL A 230 -27.17 -18.45 16.94
CA VAL A 230 -26.95 -19.41 15.84
C VAL A 230 -25.96 -20.48 16.25
N ASP A 231 -26.40 -21.74 16.22
CA ASP A 231 -25.52 -22.91 16.32
C ASP A 231 -25.61 -23.73 15.02
N VAL A 232 -25.06 -23.15 13.95
CA VAL A 232 -25.02 -23.76 12.62
C VAL A 232 -23.56 -23.88 12.22
N ARG A 233 -23.20 -25.08 11.72
CA ARG A 233 -21.90 -25.37 11.10
C ARG A 233 -22.10 -25.58 9.61
N PRO A 234 -21.85 -24.56 8.77
CA PRO A 234 -22.08 -24.69 7.35
C PRO A 234 -21.08 -25.64 6.69
N GLU A 235 -21.56 -26.44 5.74
CA GLU A 235 -20.74 -27.29 4.86
C GLU A 235 -20.02 -26.48 3.75
N GLN A 236 -19.51 -25.30 4.11
CA GLN A 236 -18.81 -24.38 3.21
C GLN A 236 -17.51 -23.89 3.84
N TRP A 237 -16.52 -23.60 2.99
CA TRP A 237 -15.26 -22.99 3.43
C TRP A 237 -15.50 -21.59 3.99
N LEU A 238 -14.74 -21.20 5.03
CA LEU A 238 -14.77 -19.85 5.58
C LEU A 238 -13.44 -19.13 5.36
N LEU A 239 -13.47 -17.93 4.80
CA LEU A 239 -12.36 -16.99 4.79
C LEU A 239 -12.62 -15.94 5.86
N VAL A 240 -11.75 -15.83 6.85
CA VAL A 240 -11.82 -14.75 7.85
C VAL A 240 -10.90 -13.63 7.39
N VAL A 241 -11.46 -12.44 7.19
CA VAL A 241 -10.71 -11.24 6.77
C VAL A 241 -10.84 -10.12 7.78
N THR A 242 -9.79 -9.30 7.91
CA THR A 242 -9.85 -7.99 8.57
C THR A 242 -9.92 -6.91 7.51
N ALA A 243 -10.67 -5.85 7.76
CA ALA A 243 -10.76 -4.70 6.88
C ALA A 243 -9.89 -3.55 7.41
N THR A 244 -9.32 -2.78 6.49
CA THR A 244 -8.66 -1.50 6.77
C THR A 244 -9.04 -0.52 5.68
N TYR A 245 -9.61 0.63 6.05
CA TYR A 245 -9.93 1.71 5.12
C TYR A 245 -9.68 3.06 5.78
N ARG A 246 -9.55 4.10 4.95
CA ARG A 246 -9.25 5.45 5.44
C ARG A 246 -10.47 6.36 5.26
N PRO A 247 -10.95 7.02 6.32
CA PRO A 247 -11.93 8.08 6.18
C PRO A 247 -11.33 9.29 5.44
N PRO A 248 -12.09 9.96 4.55
CA PRO A 248 -11.71 11.23 3.99
C PRO A 248 -11.55 12.23 5.15
N PRO A 249 -10.67 13.22 5.01
CA PRO A 249 -10.54 14.30 6.00
C PRO A 249 -11.93 14.90 6.26
N SER A 250 -12.30 15.05 7.54
CA SER A 250 -13.63 15.51 7.95
C SER A 250 -14.02 16.81 7.24
N VAL A 251 -15.20 16.82 6.62
CA VAL A 251 -15.79 17.98 5.91
C VAL A 251 -16.11 19.16 6.88
N THR A 252 -15.95 18.95 8.18
CA THR A 252 -16.07 19.99 9.21
C THR A 252 -14.95 21.03 9.19
N SER A 253 -13.86 20.85 8.43
CA SER A 253 -13.01 21.98 8.03
C SER A 253 -13.71 22.77 6.91
N ARG A 254 -14.67 23.62 7.28
CA ARG A 254 -15.26 24.61 6.36
C ARG A 254 -14.13 25.33 5.63
N PHE A 255 -14.22 25.34 4.30
CA PHE A 255 -13.43 26.12 3.35
C PHE A 255 -12.72 27.36 3.94
N PRO A 256 -11.45 27.59 3.62
CA PRO A 256 -11.04 28.85 3.05
C PRO A 256 -11.20 28.76 1.53
N VAL A 257 -12.16 29.56 1.04
CA VAL A 257 -12.28 30.14 -0.30
C VAL A 257 -11.28 29.66 -1.36
N ALA A 258 -11.84 29.19 -2.47
CA ALA A 258 -11.16 28.90 -3.72
C ALA A 258 -10.06 29.91 -4.08
N VAL A 259 -8.85 29.41 -4.35
CA VAL A 259 -7.97 30.03 -5.34
C VAL A 259 -7.95 29.11 -6.55
N VAL A 260 -8.77 29.47 -7.52
CA VAL A 260 -8.74 28.96 -8.88
C VAL A 260 -7.35 29.21 -9.46
N GLY A 261 -6.72 28.14 -9.94
CA GLY A 261 -5.77 28.17 -11.04
C GLY A 261 -4.39 28.77 -10.77
N ARG A 262 -3.38 27.89 -10.69
CA ARG A 262 -2.13 28.07 -11.43
C ARG A 262 -1.38 26.75 -11.53
N SER A 263 -1.53 26.10 -12.68
CA SER A 263 -0.56 25.14 -13.18
C SER A 263 0.79 25.87 -13.34
N PRO A 264 1.93 25.30 -12.92
CA PRO A 264 3.21 25.72 -13.43
C PRO A 264 3.46 24.97 -14.74
N SER A 265 3.33 25.72 -15.83
CA SER A 265 3.69 25.31 -17.19
C SER A 265 5.08 24.69 -17.28
N ALA A 266 5.16 23.70 -18.15
CA ALA A 266 6.38 23.29 -18.83
C ALA A 266 7.11 24.52 -19.40
N VAL A 267 8.41 24.64 -19.12
CA VAL A 267 9.33 25.48 -19.89
C VAL A 267 10.39 24.57 -20.47
N VAL A 268 10.28 24.35 -21.77
CA VAL A 268 11.26 23.66 -22.62
C VAL A 268 12.36 24.66 -22.96
N GLY A 269 13.62 24.29 -22.72
CA GLY A 269 14.81 25.00 -23.19
C GLY A 269 15.93 24.01 -23.50
N ARG A 270 16.50 24.08 -24.71
CA ARG A 270 17.51 23.17 -25.27
C ARG A 270 18.93 23.77 -25.13
N SER A 271 19.85 23.01 -24.52
CA SER A 271 21.35 23.02 -24.61
C SER A 271 22.13 24.29 -24.17
N PRO A 272 23.45 24.25 -23.79
CA PRO A 272 24.47 23.20 -23.95
C PRO A 272 25.28 22.80 -22.67
N SER A 273 26.13 21.78 -22.83
CA SER A 273 27.13 21.19 -21.92
C SER A 273 27.68 22.07 -20.76
N GLY A 274 27.56 21.58 -19.52
CA GLY A 274 28.30 22.08 -18.36
C GLY A 274 27.65 21.73 -17.01
N SER A 275 28.35 20.91 -16.20
CA SER A 275 28.10 20.56 -14.78
C SER A 275 26.68 20.15 -14.37
N VAL A 276 26.46 18.84 -14.21
CA VAL A 276 25.28 18.27 -13.53
C VAL A 276 25.45 18.43 -12.01
N GLY A 277 25.25 19.65 -11.53
CA GLY A 277 24.65 19.88 -10.21
C GLY A 277 23.16 20.09 -10.41
N LYS A 278 22.31 19.57 -9.51
CA LYS A 278 20.85 19.79 -9.44
C LYS A 278 20.45 21.17 -10.02
N LEU A 279 20.05 21.28 -11.28
CA LEU A 279 19.89 22.61 -11.91
C LEU A 279 18.57 23.28 -11.48
N VAL A 280 18.76 24.41 -10.79
CA VAL A 280 17.81 25.51 -10.53
C VAL A 280 16.61 25.20 -9.63
N GLY A 281 16.93 24.91 -8.38
CA GLY A 281 16.42 25.69 -7.24
C GLY A 281 17.65 26.21 -6.48
N SER A 282 17.64 27.47 -6.02
CA SER A 282 18.74 28.03 -5.25
C SER A 282 18.99 27.20 -3.98
N LYS A 283 20.20 26.64 -3.83
CA LYS A 283 20.65 25.78 -2.71
C LYS A 283 19.83 24.48 -2.63
N ALA A 284 20.48 23.35 -2.29
CA ALA A 284 19.95 22.00 -2.53
C ALA A 284 18.76 21.62 -1.61
N THR A 285 17.60 22.21 -1.83
CA THR A 285 16.37 21.91 -1.10
C THR A 285 15.92 20.48 -1.39
N LEU A 286 15.77 19.69 -0.33
CA LEU A 286 15.25 18.34 -0.38
C LEU A 286 13.74 18.37 -0.63
N ARG A 287 13.27 17.50 -1.53
CA ARG A 287 11.85 17.33 -1.85
C ARG A 287 11.42 15.93 -1.47
N TYR A 288 10.32 15.87 -0.72
CA TYR A 288 9.65 14.64 -0.34
C TYR A 288 8.24 14.65 -0.94
N GLY A 289 7.75 13.46 -1.28
CA GLY A 289 6.35 13.28 -1.62
C GLY A 289 5.47 13.41 -0.37
N ASP A 290 4.17 13.49 -0.62
CA ASP A 290 3.15 13.52 0.40
C ASP A 290 2.49 12.15 0.59
N ARG A 291 1.40 12.12 1.36
CA ARG A 291 0.60 10.92 1.57
C ARG A 291 -0.08 10.41 0.29
N GLU A 292 -0.41 11.29 -0.66
CA GLU A 292 -1.00 10.88 -1.94
C GLU A 292 0.04 10.10 -2.77
N SER A 293 1.30 10.51 -2.70
CA SER A 293 2.44 9.82 -3.31
C SER A 293 2.64 8.41 -2.73
N TYR A 294 2.46 8.25 -1.41
CA TYR A 294 2.50 6.93 -0.74
C TYR A 294 1.38 6.01 -1.26
N VAL A 295 0.15 6.52 -1.32
CA VAL A 295 -1.03 5.73 -1.75
C VAL A 295 -0.94 5.34 -3.22
N ALA A 296 -0.42 6.22 -4.08
CA ALA A 296 -0.24 5.93 -5.49
C ALA A 296 0.75 4.76 -5.72
N GLY A 297 1.79 4.67 -4.89
CA GLY A 297 2.79 3.60 -4.95
C GLY A 297 3.55 3.54 -6.29
N ILE A 298 3.99 2.34 -6.65
CA ILE A 298 4.77 2.05 -7.87
C ILE A 298 4.27 0.83 -8.63
N GLU A 299 3.11 0.26 -8.27
CA GLU A 299 2.60 -0.94 -8.94
C GLU A 299 2.33 -0.68 -10.45
N ASP A 300 1.95 0.54 -10.79
CA ASP A 300 1.71 0.96 -12.17
C ASP A 300 2.95 0.88 -13.08
N ILE A 301 4.15 0.93 -12.48
CA ILE A 301 5.43 0.84 -13.21
C ILE A 301 6.08 -0.54 -13.11
N THR A 302 5.91 -1.26 -11.99
CA THR A 302 6.56 -2.57 -11.79
C THR A 302 5.72 -3.77 -12.24
N ALA A 303 4.43 -3.59 -12.52
CA ALA A 303 3.55 -4.72 -12.84
C ALA A 303 3.88 -5.43 -14.16
N ASN A 304 4.42 -4.70 -15.14
CA ASN A 304 4.76 -5.23 -16.47
C ASN A 304 6.04 -4.56 -17.00
N PRO A 305 7.23 -4.94 -16.48
CA PRO A 305 8.49 -4.41 -16.98
C PRO A 305 8.68 -4.81 -18.45
N VAL A 306 9.20 -3.87 -19.26
CA VAL A 306 9.42 -4.09 -20.71
C VAL A 306 10.81 -4.64 -21.04
N LEU A 307 11.72 -4.63 -20.06
CA LEU A 307 13.08 -5.16 -20.13
C LEU A 307 13.32 -6.13 -18.97
N THR A 308 14.33 -6.99 -19.10
CA THR A 308 14.94 -7.72 -17.95
C THR A 308 16.00 -6.86 -17.25
N ILE A 309 16.49 -7.25 -16.07
CA ILE A 309 17.61 -6.56 -15.40
C ILE A 309 18.84 -6.53 -16.33
N GLU A 310 19.17 -7.66 -16.96
CA GLU A 310 20.26 -7.74 -17.93
C GLU A 310 20.10 -6.70 -19.05
N GLN A 311 18.92 -6.61 -19.66
CA GLN A 311 18.66 -5.64 -20.73
C GLN A 311 18.69 -4.19 -20.22
N GLU A 312 18.27 -3.95 -18.97
CA GLU A 312 18.40 -2.64 -18.34
C GLU A 312 19.87 -2.25 -18.15
N PHE A 313 20.77 -3.18 -17.87
CA PHE A 313 22.17 -2.86 -17.58
C PHE A 313 23.12 -3.02 -18.78
N CYS A 314 22.77 -3.82 -19.78
CA CYS A 314 23.54 -3.99 -21.02
C CYS A 314 23.20 -2.94 -22.09
N ARG A 315 22.72 -1.76 -21.69
CA ARG A 315 22.48 -0.62 -22.60
C ARG A 315 23.82 -0.05 -23.06
N GLU A 316 24.06 -0.08 -24.37
CA GLU A 316 25.33 0.39 -24.96
C GLU A 316 25.62 1.87 -24.62
N GLY A 317 26.85 2.13 -24.16
CA GLY A 317 27.36 3.48 -23.96
C GLY A 317 26.73 4.25 -22.79
N PHE A 318 25.99 3.60 -21.90
CA PHE A 318 25.43 4.28 -20.73
C PHE A 318 26.48 4.44 -19.61
N GLU A 319 26.89 5.68 -19.39
CA GLU A 319 27.89 6.07 -18.38
C GLU A 319 27.26 6.99 -17.32
N PHE A 320 27.69 6.85 -16.06
CA PHE A 320 27.28 7.70 -14.95
C PHE A 320 28.45 7.92 -13.98
N THR A 321 28.35 8.95 -13.13
CA THR A 321 29.43 9.29 -12.18
C THR A 321 28.90 9.33 -10.75
N ASP A 322 29.73 8.92 -9.79
CA ASP A 322 29.43 9.09 -8.38
C ASP A 322 29.73 10.51 -7.87
N TYR A 323 29.51 10.74 -6.57
CA TYR A 323 29.77 12.02 -5.95
C TYR A 323 31.26 12.39 -5.82
N ALA A 324 32.17 11.42 -6.02
CA ALA A 324 33.62 11.63 -6.06
C ALA A 324 34.13 11.81 -7.50
N GLY A 325 33.25 11.74 -8.50
CA GLY A 325 33.58 11.87 -9.91
C GLY A 325 34.11 10.60 -10.56
N VAL A 326 33.98 9.44 -9.90
CA VAL A 326 34.36 8.15 -10.48
C VAL A 326 33.34 7.77 -11.56
N LEU A 327 33.84 7.42 -12.74
CA LEU A 327 33.03 7.03 -13.90
C LEU A 327 32.69 5.54 -13.84
N TYR A 328 31.42 5.21 -14.08
CA TYR A 328 30.88 3.86 -14.13
C TYR A 328 30.12 3.64 -15.42
N ARG A 329 30.08 2.38 -15.87
CA ARG A 329 29.22 1.90 -16.96
C ARG A 329 28.24 0.89 -16.42
N LEU A 330 26.99 0.92 -16.90
CA LEU A 330 25.97 -0.04 -16.44
C LEU A 330 26.40 -1.49 -16.69
N GLN A 331 26.96 -1.76 -17.87
CA GLN A 331 27.39 -3.09 -18.25
C GLN A 331 28.47 -3.63 -17.30
N ASP A 332 29.49 -2.81 -17.00
CA ASP A 332 30.57 -3.19 -16.08
C ASP A 332 30.03 -3.52 -14.67
N GLU A 333 29.02 -2.76 -14.20
CA GLU A 333 28.39 -3.01 -12.89
C GLU A 333 27.55 -4.30 -12.88
N TYR A 334 26.88 -4.64 -13.98
CA TYR A 334 26.17 -5.91 -14.11
C TYR A 334 27.11 -7.10 -14.20
N GLU A 335 28.17 -7.00 -15.02
CA GLU A 335 29.21 -8.03 -15.13
C GLU A 335 29.91 -8.26 -13.80
N TYR A 336 30.16 -7.19 -13.02
CA TYR A 336 30.71 -7.29 -11.67
C TYR A 336 29.79 -8.08 -10.72
N VAL A 337 28.47 -7.83 -10.77
CA VAL A 337 27.50 -8.47 -9.87
C VAL A 337 27.23 -9.93 -10.21
N VAL A 338 27.14 -10.27 -11.50
CA VAL A 338 26.88 -11.63 -11.99
C VAL A 338 28.14 -12.50 -11.95
N GLY A 339 29.31 -11.89 -12.10
CA GLY A 339 30.59 -12.58 -11.97
C GLY A 339 30.90 -13.00 -10.53
N THR A 340 32.01 -13.72 -10.37
CA THR A 340 32.57 -13.98 -9.03
C THR A 340 32.97 -12.66 -8.38
N ALA A 341 32.45 -12.40 -7.18
CA ALA A 341 32.74 -11.22 -6.38
C ALA A 341 34.25 -11.10 -6.14
N LYS A 342 34.77 -9.87 -6.32
CA LYS A 342 36.18 -9.55 -6.15
C LYS A 342 36.32 -8.38 -5.22
N ARG A 343 37.11 -8.53 -4.17
CA ARG A 343 37.44 -7.44 -3.26
C ARG A 343 38.02 -6.26 -4.05
N LYS A 344 37.40 -5.09 -3.93
CA LYS A 344 37.79 -3.88 -4.67
C LYS A 344 37.99 -2.69 -3.72
N GLU A 345 39.23 -2.23 -3.60
CA GLU A 345 39.63 -1.16 -2.66
C GLU A 345 39.50 0.26 -3.23
N ASP A 346 39.51 0.39 -4.56
CA ASP A 346 39.39 1.67 -5.30
C ASP A 346 37.92 2.08 -5.50
N CYS A 347 37.12 2.05 -4.43
CA CYS A 347 35.70 2.39 -4.45
C CYS A 347 35.35 3.54 -3.47
N THR A 348 34.26 4.24 -3.76
CA THR A 348 33.81 5.39 -2.96
C THR A 348 32.38 5.17 -2.45
N PRO A 349 32.12 5.19 -1.13
CA PRO A 349 33.08 5.00 -0.04
C PRO A 349 33.33 3.50 0.24
N GLY A 350 34.49 3.18 0.79
CA GLY A 350 34.77 1.84 1.32
C GLY A 350 35.25 0.81 0.29
N ILE A 351 35.20 -0.47 0.69
CA ILE A 351 35.77 -1.60 -0.04
C ILE A 351 34.63 -2.52 -0.46
N ARG A 352 34.48 -2.76 -1.77
CA ARG A 352 33.46 -3.71 -2.25
C ARG A 352 33.88 -5.15 -1.96
N ASP A 353 32.89 -5.97 -1.62
CA ASP A 353 32.98 -7.41 -1.37
C ASP A 353 34.14 -7.80 -0.46
N GLU A 354 34.49 -6.94 0.52
CA GLU A 354 35.56 -7.24 1.49
C GLU A 354 35.28 -8.53 2.28
N GLN A 355 34.01 -8.83 2.54
CA GLN A 355 33.56 -10.04 3.25
C GLN A 355 33.10 -11.17 2.32
N HIS A 356 33.04 -10.92 1.01
CA HIS A 356 32.45 -11.84 0.02
C HIS A 356 33.40 -12.13 -1.14
N ASP A 357 34.71 -11.88 -0.97
CA ASP A 357 35.71 -12.18 -1.99
C ASP A 357 35.66 -13.65 -2.40
N GLY A 358 35.62 -13.91 -3.71
CA GLY A 358 35.51 -15.25 -4.27
C GLY A 358 34.10 -15.82 -4.30
N TRP A 359 33.08 -15.12 -3.78
CA TRP A 359 31.71 -15.63 -3.79
C TRP A 359 31.09 -15.54 -5.19
N THR A 360 30.43 -16.62 -5.58
CA THR A 360 29.59 -16.73 -6.76
C THR A 360 28.16 -16.28 -6.46
N LEU A 361 27.39 -16.01 -7.51
CA LEU A 361 25.98 -15.67 -7.38
C LEU A 361 25.17 -16.79 -6.69
N ASP A 362 25.49 -18.05 -6.99
CA ASP A 362 24.91 -19.23 -6.34
C ASP A 362 25.20 -19.27 -4.84
N GLU A 363 26.40 -18.86 -4.40
CA GLU A 363 26.74 -18.79 -2.98
C GLU A 363 25.95 -17.70 -2.27
N PHE A 364 25.83 -16.50 -2.86
CA PHE A 364 24.96 -15.44 -2.31
C PHE A 364 23.51 -15.92 -2.17
N LEU A 365 22.98 -16.53 -3.24
CA LEU A 365 21.63 -17.07 -3.26
C LEU A 365 21.42 -18.14 -2.18
N SER A 366 22.33 -19.10 -2.11
CA SER A 366 22.31 -20.20 -1.14
C SER A 366 22.37 -19.70 0.31
N VAL A 367 23.30 -18.80 0.61
CA VAL A 367 23.51 -18.27 1.96
C VAL A 367 22.33 -17.41 2.40
N ALA A 368 21.83 -16.53 1.53
CA ALA A 368 20.67 -15.69 1.83
C ALA A 368 19.41 -16.54 2.04
N ASN A 369 19.16 -17.53 1.18
CA ASN A 369 18.02 -18.43 1.31
C ASN A 369 18.12 -19.35 2.52
N LYS A 370 19.33 -19.76 2.93
CA LYS A 370 19.55 -20.48 4.19
C LYS A 370 19.25 -19.59 5.40
N ARG A 371 19.64 -18.30 5.38
CA ARG A 371 19.26 -17.33 6.42
C ARG A 371 17.74 -17.21 6.51
N ILE A 372 17.06 -17.05 5.37
CA ILE A 372 15.60 -17.01 5.32
C ILE A 372 15.01 -18.31 5.90
N ALA A 373 15.42 -19.48 5.42
CA ALA A 373 14.92 -20.78 5.87
C ALA A 373 15.07 -20.98 7.38
N SER A 374 16.22 -20.62 7.95
CA SER A 374 16.48 -20.77 9.39
C SER A 374 15.63 -19.87 10.29
N ARG A 375 15.14 -18.74 9.77
CA ARG A 375 14.39 -17.73 10.53
C ARG A 375 12.89 -17.78 10.28
N ARG A 376 12.48 -18.50 9.24
CA ARG A 376 11.09 -18.82 8.96
C ARG A 376 10.54 -19.71 10.05
N THR A 377 9.46 -19.27 10.69
CA THR A 377 8.67 -20.14 11.56
C THR A 377 7.89 -21.15 10.70
N PRO A 378 7.47 -22.32 11.21
CA PRO A 378 6.54 -23.21 10.49
C PRO A 378 5.20 -22.53 10.16
N THR A 379 4.87 -21.46 10.89
CA THR A 379 3.75 -20.55 10.65
C THR A 379 4.08 -19.42 9.68
N SER A 380 5.27 -19.37 9.07
CA SER A 380 5.60 -18.39 8.03
C SER A 380 4.91 -18.80 6.73
N GLU A 381 3.68 -18.33 6.61
CA GLU A 381 2.62 -18.70 5.67
C GLU A 381 2.92 -18.52 4.16
N ARG A 382 4.12 -18.09 3.75
CA ARG A 382 4.41 -17.80 2.34
C ARG A 382 4.76 -19.09 1.58
N PRO A 383 4.15 -19.39 0.42
CA PRO A 383 4.55 -20.52 -0.44
C PRO A 383 6.05 -20.49 -0.74
N GLU A 384 6.68 -21.67 -0.91
CA GLU A 384 8.14 -21.77 -1.13
C GLU A 384 8.65 -20.90 -2.29
N GLY A 385 7.88 -20.80 -3.40
CA GLY A 385 8.25 -19.96 -4.54
C GLY A 385 8.26 -18.45 -4.26
N HIS A 386 7.70 -18.00 -3.14
CA HIS A 386 7.68 -16.59 -2.71
C HIS A 386 8.36 -16.40 -1.34
N ALA A 387 8.89 -17.49 -0.80
CA ALA A 387 9.63 -17.54 0.44
C ALA A 387 11.06 -17.07 0.25
N TYR A 388 11.67 -17.59 -0.79
CA TYR A 388 13.09 -17.52 -1.05
C TYR A 388 13.38 -16.52 -2.15
N LEU A 389 14.59 -15.95 -2.10
CA LEU A 389 15.10 -15.08 -3.13
C LEU A 389 15.30 -15.88 -4.43
N SER A 390 15.02 -15.24 -5.56
CA SER A 390 15.47 -15.67 -6.88
C SER A 390 16.82 -15.07 -7.21
N GLU A 391 17.46 -15.58 -8.26
CA GLU A 391 18.71 -15.03 -8.79
C GLU A 391 18.58 -13.53 -9.13
N GLU A 392 17.55 -13.15 -9.88
CA GLU A 392 17.25 -11.74 -10.23
C GLU A 392 17.09 -10.82 -9.00
N GLU A 393 16.57 -11.35 -7.90
CA GLU A 393 16.40 -10.59 -6.66
C GLU A 393 17.73 -10.38 -5.94
N VAL A 394 18.62 -11.38 -5.98
CA VAL A 394 20.00 -11.24 -5.50
C VAL A 394 20.77 -10.24 -6.35
N ILE A 395 20.66 -10.32 -7.69
CA ILE A 395 21.27 -9.37 -8.61
C ILE A 395 20.76 -7.95 -8.34
N ALA A 396 19.46 -7.76 -8.19
CA ALA A 396 18.87 -6.44 -7.95
C ALA A 396 19.37 -5.80 -6.64
N VAL A 397 19.47 -6.58 -5.55
CA VAL A 397 20.03 -6.10 -4.28
C VAL A 397 21.52 -5.76 -4.45
N ARG A 398 22.30 -6.63 -5.09
CA ARG A 398 23.73 -6.39 -5.31
C ARG A 398 23.98 -5.16 -6.17
N LEU A 399 23.23 -4.96 -7.26
CA LEU A 399 23.32 -3.76 -8.08
C LEU A 399 22.99 -2.50 -7.28
N TYR A 400 21.90 -2.54 -6.51
CA TYR A 400 21.48 -1.38 -5.71
C TYR A 400 22.45 -1.02 -4.59
N THR A 401 23.09 -2.00 -3.96
CA THR A 401 24.09 -1.71 -2.91
C THR A 401 25.44 -1.27 -3.48
N GLY A 402 25.64 -1.37 -4.80
CA GLY A 402 26.76 -0.76 -5.52
C GLY A 402 26.42 0.63 -6.07
N PRO A 403 27.27 1.22 -6.94
CA PRO A 403 27.05 2.56 -7.52
C PRO A 403 25.76 2.70 -8.31
N SER A 404 25.21 1.60 -8.83
CA SER A 404 23.98 1.62 -9.62
C SER A 404 22.76 2.13 -8.84
N TYR A 405 22.85 2.25 -7.50
CA TYR A 405 21.86 2.97 -6.69
C TYR A 405 21.55 4.36 -7.24
N ILE A 406 22.54 5.03 -7.85
CA ILE A 406 22.41 6.39 -8.40
C ILE A 406 21.36 6.39 -9.52
N VAL A 407 21.57 5.58 -10.55
CA VAL A 407 20.69 5.55 -11.72
C VAL A 407 19.31 4.97 -11.40
N ILE A 408 19.24 3.99 -10.49
CA ILE A 408 17.98 3.38 -10.04
C ILE A 408 17.15 4.42 -9.28
N ASN A 409 17.76 5.14 -8.34
CA ASN A 409 17.06 6.17 -7.58
C ASN A 409 16.74 7.40 -8.44
N ASP A 410 17.59 7.77 -9.40
CA ASP A 410 17.31 8.86 -10.33
C ASP A 410 16.10 8.56 -11.22
N PHE A 411 15.98 7.33 -11.72
CA PHE A 411 14.77 6.88 -12.42
C PHE A 411 13.52 7.04 -11.54
N LEU A 412 13.57 6.60 -10.29
CA LEU A 412 12.46 6.74 -9.35
C LEU A 412 12.14 8.20 -9.01
N ARG A 413 13.14 9.07 -8.89
CA ARG A 413 12.92 10.52 -8.69
C ARG A 413 12.20 11.14 -9.87
N GLN A 414 12.60 10.80 -11.10
CA GLN A 414 11.93 11.30 -12.30
C GLN A 414 10.48 10.82 -12.35
N ILE A 415 10.27 9.52 -12.16
CA ILE A 415 8.93 8.90 -12.16
C ILE A 415 8.03 9.44 -11.04
N GLY A 416 8.58 9.70 -9.86
CA GLY A 416 7.85 10.25 -8.72
C GLY A 416 7.28 11.66 -8.94
N THR A 417 7.82 12.41 -9.92
CA THR A 417 7.29 13.75 -10.28
C THR A 417 6.23 13.72 -11.38
N LEU A 418 5.97 12.54 -11.97
CA LEU A 418 5.04 12.37 -13.08
C LEU A 418 3.75 11.69 -12.64
N ASN A 419 2.68 11.90 -13.40
CA ASN A 419 1.41 11.20 -13.23
C ASN A 419 0.82 10.75 -14.58
N GLY A 420 -0.20 9.89 -14.51
CA GLY A 420 -1.01 9.47 -15.67
C GLY A 420 -0.18 8.88 -16.82
N THR A 421 -0.49 9.32 -18.04
CA THR A 421 0.11 8.78 -19.28
C THR A 421 1.61 9.07 -19.39
N LEU A 422 2.08 10.23 -18.95
CA LEU A 422 3.51 10.58 -19.02
C LEU A 422 4.36 9.71 -18.10
N ARG A 423 3.86 9.44 -16.89
CA ARG A 423 4.50 8.52 -15.94
C ARG A 423 4.66 7.13 -16.55
N ARG A 424 3.59 6.57 -17.13
CA ARG A 424 3.63 5.26 -17.80
C ARG A 424 4.57 5.27 -18.99
N ALA A 425 4.54 6.31 -19.83
CA ALA A 425 5.39 6.41 -21.01
C ALA A 425 6.89 6.41 -20.64
N LEU A 426 7.29 7.14 -19.59
CA LEU A 426 8.68 7.12 -19.12
C LEU A 426 9.04 5.78 -18.49
N ALA A 427 8.13 5.21 -17.68
CA ALA A 427 8.33 3.93 -17.01
C ALA A 427 8.53 2.76 -18.00
N THR A 428 7.94 2.83 -19.19
CA THR A 428 8.07 1.80 -20.23
C THR A 428 9.02 2.20 -21.35
N HIS A 429 9.75 3.32 -21.23
CA HIS A 429 10.69 3.74 -22.27
C HIS A 429 11.99 2.92 -22.18
N PRO A 430 12.37 2.12 -23.21
CA PRO A 430 13.51 1.21 -23.11
C PRO A 430 14.85 1.91 -22.81
N ALA A 431 15.03 3.15 -23.25
CA ALA A 431 16.27 3.90 -22.95
C ALA A 431 16.41 4.34 -21.49
N HIS A 432 15.32 4.40 -20.71
CA HIS A 432 15.29 5.03 -19.39
C HIS A 432 14.80 4.13 -18.26
N THR A 433 14.06 3.07 -18.57
CA THR A 433 13.41 2.24 -17.54
C THR A 433 14.41 1.48 -16.68
N PHE A 434 14.10 1.38 -15.38
CA PHE A 434 14.70 0.42 -14.44
C PHE A 434 13.60 -0.37 -13.70
N ALA A 435 12.42 -0.52 -14.34
CA ALA A 435 11.24 -1.10 -13.73
C ALA A 435 11.43 -2.56 -13.30
N ALA A 436 12.21 -3.36 -14.04
CA ALA A 436 12.51 -4.74 -13.68
C ALA A 436 13.37 -4.80 -12.42
N THR A 437 14.47 -4.03 -12.40
CA THR A 437 15.35 -3.94 -11.23
C THR A 437 14.60 -3.44 -9.99
N VAL A 438 13.78 -2.41 -10.14
CA VAL A 438 12.93 -1.88 -9.04
C VAL A 438 11.96 -2.96 -8.54
N GLY A 439 11.29 -3.68 -9.45
CA GLY A 439 10.33 -4.73 -9.10
C GLY A 439 10.97 -5.88 -8.34
N HIS A 440 12.09 -6.41 -8.84
CA HIS A 440 12.85 -7.47 -8.17
C HIS A 440 13.42 -7.01 -6.84
N LEU A 441 13.95 -5.79 -6.74
CA LEU A 441 14.44 -5.25 -5.48
C LEU A 441 13.33 -5.08 -4.43
N CYS A 442 12.14 -4.61 -4.84
CA CYS A 442 10.98 -4.55 -3.93
C CYS A 442 10.57 -5.93 -3.44
N SER A 443 10.58 -6.93 -4.33
CA SER A 443 10.30 -8.33 -3.96
C SER A 443 11.34 -8.87 -2.98
N ALA A 444 12.63 -8.63 -3.23
CA ALA A 444 13.73 -9.02 -2.36
C ALA A 444 13.60 -8.41 -0.96
N ILE A 445 13.34 -7.09 -0.87
CA ILE A 445 13.11 -6.39 0.40
C ILE A 445 11.97 -7.05 1.17
N ARG A 446 10.83 -7.32 0.51
CA ARG A 446 9.68 -7.95 1.17
C ARG A 446 10.00 -9.34 1.71
N LYS A 447 10.83 -10.13 1.01
CA LYS A 447 11.24 -11.48 1.44
C LYS A 447 12.21 -11.43 2.61
N LEU A 448 13.21 -10.55 2.54
CA LEU A 448 14.20 -10.35 3.59
C LEU A 448 13.58 -9.76 4.85
N SER A 449 12.73 -8.73 4.73
CA SER A 449 11.99 -8.17 5.87
C SER A 449 11.13 -9.23 6.54
N ALA A 450 10.39 -10.06 5.80
CA ALA A 450 9.58 -11.10 6.43
C ALA A 450 10.37 -12.17 7.22
N ALA A 451 11.68 -12.27 7.01
CA ALA A 451 12.58 -13.13 7.76
C ALA A 451 13.33 -12.39 8.89
N ALA A 452 12.97 -11.13 9.16
CA ALA A 452 13.60 -10.34 10.23
C ALA A 452 13.18 -10.85 11.62
N THR A 453 14.11 -10.77 12.57
CA THR A 453 13.80 -11.03 13.98
C THR A 453 13.05 -9.85 14.62
N ALA A 454 12.45 -10.07 15.79
CA ALA A 454 11.77 -9.01 16.54
C ALA A 454 12.72 -7.84 16.87
N ASP A 455 13.97 -8.13 17.22
CA ASP A 455 15.00 -7.12 17.49
C ASP A 455 15.37 -6.34 16.21
N GLU A 456 15.52 -7.05 15.09
CA GLU A 456 15.78 -6.44 13.78
C GLU A 456 14.62 -5.53 13.31
N ALA A 457 13.39 -5.78 13.75
CA ALA A 457 12.20 -4.99 13.42
C ALA A 457 12.00 -3.75 14.31
N GLN A 458 12.74 -3.61 15.41
CA GLN A 458 12.58 -2.51 16.39
C GLN A 458 13.83 -1.63 16.54
N ARG A 459 14.91 -1.94 15.81
CA ARG A 459 16.17 -1.19 15.88
C ARG A 459 16.04 0.24 15.37
N THR A 460 16.86 1.12 15.95
CA THR A 460 17.05 2.48 15.45
C THR A 460 17.91 2.47 14.21
N LEU A 461 17.53 3.26 13.20
CA LEU A 461 18.23 3.36 11.92
C LEU A 461 18.64 4.81 11.66
N TYR A 462 19.73 4.98 10.92
CA TYR A 462 20.30 6.29 10.61
C TYR A 462 20.44 6.48 9.10
N ARG A 463 20.13 7.68 8.61
CA ARG A 463 20.32 8.04 7.20
C ARG A 463 20.77 9.49 7.08
N GLY A 464 21.82 9.71 6.32
CA GLY A 464 22.37 11.03 5.99
C GLY A 464 21.94 11.43 4.60
N VAL A 465 21.51 12.68 4.43
CA VAL A 465 21.12 13.23 3.12
C VAL A 465 21.75 14.61 2.94
N ARG A 466 22.38 14.85 1.79
CA ARG A 466 22.94 16.15 1.42
C ARG A 466 21.86 17.11 0.97
N GLY A 467 21.75 18.26 1.63
CA GLY A 467 20.76 19.30 1.35
C GLY A 467 20.07 19.82 2.61
N GLU A 468 19.10 20.70 2.39
CA GLU A 468 18.29 21.31 3.45
C GLU A 468 16.80 20.99 3.25
N LEU A 469 16.03 20.92 4.33
CA LEU A 469 14.58 20.75 4.25
C LEU A 469 13.91 22.08 3.92
N ASP A 470 12.94 22.07 3.00
CA ASP A 470 12.10 23.25 2.78
C ASP A 470 11.24 23.55 4.01
N ARG A 471 10.87 24.82 4.25
CA ARG A 471 9.93 25.15 5.35
C ARG A 471 8.59 24.42 5.22
N SER A 472 8.12 24.20 3.99
CA SER A 472 6.89 23.45 3.73
C SER A 472 6.98 21.99 4.18
N PHE A 473 8.18 21.44 4.38
CA PHE A 473 8.38 20.09 4.93
C PHE A 473 7.67 19.90 6.26
N PHE A 474 7.69 20.92 7.12
CA PHE A 474 7.08 20.87 8.46
C PHE A 474 5.58 21.17 8.45
N SER A 475 4.98 21.36 7.26
CA SER A 475 3.55 21.52 7.14
C SER A 475 2.87 20.23 7.53
N ARG A 476 1.95 20.33 8.49
CA ARG A 476 1.06 19.23 8.81
C ARG A 476 0.15 18.96 7.61
N ASP A 477 -0.03 17.69 7.29
CA ASP A 477 -0.99 17.24 6.31
C ASP A 477 -2.42 17.42 6.81
N ARG A 478 -3.39 16.98 6.00
CA ARG A 478 -4.82 17.10 6.32
C ARG A 478 -5.23 16.37 7.61
N LEU A 479 -4.38 15.50 8.17
CA LEU A 479 -4.62 14.78 9.44
C LEU A 479 -3.81 15.35 10.60
N GLY A 480 -3.14 16.48 10.41
CA GLY A 480 -2.35 17.10 11.46
C GLY A 480 -0.98 16.44 11.66
N MET A 481 -0.56 15.52 10.80
CA MET A 481 0.76 14.88 10.88
C MET A 481 1.76 15.54 9.94
N VAL A 482 3.03 15.62 10.33
CA VAL A 482 4.11 15.93 9.39
C VAL A 482 4.56 14.63 8.76
N VAL A 483 4.29 14.45 7.47
CA VAL A 483 4.60 13.23 6.73
C VAL A 483 5.56 13.52 5.58
N ALA A 484 6.47 12.59 5.32
CA ALA A 484 7.41 12.68 4.22
C ALA A 484 7.51 11.32 3.52
N THR A 485 7.17 11.29 2.24
CA THR A 485 7.28 10.08 1.42
C THR A 485 8.55 10.13 0.59
N ASP A 486 9.48 9.20 0.79
CA ASP A 486 10.65 9.05 -0.08
C ASP A 486 10.22 8.30 -1.35
N ALA A 487 10.28 8.98 -2.51
CA ALA A 487 9.92 8.39 -3.79
C ALA A 487 10.94 7.33 -4.27
N THR A 488 12.09 7.25 -3.62
CA THR A 488 13.19 6.33 -3.96
C THR A 488 13.36 5.24 -2.91
N PHE A 489 14.21 4.26 -3.18
CA PHE A 489 14.65 3.35 -2.14
C PHE A 489 15.37 4.12 -1.04
N MET A 490 14.98 3.85 0.21
CA MET A 490 15.53 4.54 1.36
C MET A 490 16.53 3.62 2.07
N SER A 491 17.79 3.75 1.67
CA SER A 491 18.95 3.16 2.34
C SER A 491 19.21 3.82 3.70
N THR A 492 19.37 3.00 4.74
CA THR A 492 19.66 3.40 6.12
C THR A 492 20.72 2.47 6.70
N SER A 493 21.36 2.85 7.81
CA SER A 493 22.33 2.02 8.52
C SER A 493 21.93 1.83 9.98
N THR A 494 22.27 0.68 10.56
CA THR A 494 22.19 0.50 12.02
C THR A 494 23.27 1.31 12.76
N GLU A 495 24.34 1.71 12.06
CA GLU A 495 25.47 2.43 12.61
C GLU A 495 25.38 3.92 12.29
N ARG A 496 25.34 4.77 13.32
CA ARG A 496 25.29 6.23 13.13
C ARG A 496 26.49 6.78 12.36
N ALA A 497 27.64 6.12 12.44
CA ALA A 497 28.87 6.56 11.80
C ALA A 497 28.84 6.42 10.27
N THR A 498 28.13 5.40 9.74
CA THR A 498 28.11 5.11 8.30
C THR A 498 27.55 6.28 7.49
N PRO A 499 26.36 6.84 7.79
CA PRO A 499 25.81 7.92 6.97
C PRO A 499 26.58 9.25 7.09
N LEU A 500 27.43 9.43 8.10
CA LEU A 500 28.28 10.62 8.22
C LEU A 500 29.32 10.68 7.09
N GLN A 501 29.78 9.53 6.58
CA GLN A 501 30.71 9.47 5.46
C GLN A 501 30.10 9.97 4.15
N TYR A 502 28.76 9.90 4.06
CA TYR A 502 28.00 10.36 2.90
C TYR A 502 27.60 11.84 3.00
N MET A 503 27.83 12.51 4.12
CA MET A 503 27.55 13.93 4.28
C MET A 503 28.60 14.80 3.59
N SER A 504 28.21 16.00 3.15
CA SER A 504 29.14 16.99 2.60
C SER A 504 29.56 18.00 3.68
N ALA A 505 30.53 18.85 3.36
CA ALA A 505 30.86 20.02 4.20
C ALA A 505 29.74 21.10 4.20
N GLU A 506 28.69 20.93 3.39
CA GLU A 506 27.56 21.86 3.31
C GLU A 506 26.43 21.44 4.27
N LYS A 507 25.18 21.86 3.98
CA LYS A 507 23.99 21.48 4.74
C LYS A 507 23.66 20.01 4.51
N ASN A 508 23.35 19.32 5.60
CA ASN A 508 22.95 17.91 5.60
C ASN A 508 21.77 17.71 6.56
N VAL A 509 21.03 16.63 6.33
CA VAL A 509 19.98 16.14 7.23
C VAL A 509 20.39 14.76 7.74
N MET A 510 20.35 14.57 9.06
CA MET A 510 20.46 13.25 9.69
C MET A 510 19.07 12.78 10.13
N TRP A 511 18.59 11.72 9.51
CA TRP A 511 17.40 10.99 9.96
C TRP A 511 17.79 9.99 11.04
N ARG A 512 17.04 10.01 12.14
CA ARG A 512 17.01 8.92 13.13
C ARG A 512 15.62 8.29 13.07
N LEU A 513 15.53 7.10 12.47
CA LEU A 513 14.28 6.40 12.24
C LEU A 513 14.06 5.37 13.35
N ARG A 514 12.82 5.24 13.81
CA ARG A 514 12.35 4.17 14.68
C ARG A 514 11.49 3.24 13.85
N ALA A 515 11.98 2.02 13.60
CA ALA A 515 11.18 0.97 13.00
C ALA A 515 10.18 0.41 14.03
N ASN A 516 9.04 -0.09 13.56
CA ASN A 516 8.03 -0.77 14.39
C ASN A 516 7.73 -2.17 13.85
N PRO A 517 7.18 -3.08 14.69
CA PRO A 517 6.63 -4.35 14.20
C PRO A 517 5.53 -4.12 13.16
N GLU A 518 5.33 -5.06 12.23
CA GLU A 518 4.25 -5.00 11.24
C GLU A 518 2.88 -4.86 11.92
N THR A 519 2.04 -3.94 11.40
CA THR A 519 0.63 -3.80 11.81
C THR A 519 -0.28 -3.98 10.60
N ASP A 520 -1.60 -3.89 10.81
CA ASP A 520 -2.59 -3.90 9.73
C ASP A 520 -2.43 -2.69 8.79
N ASP A 521 -1.78 -1.64 9.28
CA ASP A 521 -1.54 -0.36 8.60
C ASP A 521 -0.37 -0.41 7.64
N GLY A 522 0.56 -1.36 7.83
CA GLY A 522 1.71 -1.51 6.95
C GLY A 522 2.88 -2.29 7.52
N TYR A 523 3.89 -2.45 6.67
CA TYR A 523 5.23 -2.90 7.06
C TYR A 523 6.03 -1.68 7.53
N HIS A 524 6.51 -1.72 8.77
CA HIS A 524 7.15 -0.56 9.42
C HIS A 524 8.66 -0.73 9.64
N TYR A 525 9.27 -1.74 9.00
CA TYR A 525 10.71 -2.01 9.09
C TYR A 525 11.26 -2.47 7.73
N GLY A 526 12.52 -2.12 7.46
CA GLY A 526 13.21 -2.41 6.19
C GLY A 526 13.84 -3.80 6.15
N ALA A 527 14.54 -4.08 5.04
CA ALA A 527 15.27 -5.33 4.84
C ALA A 527 16.73 -5.17 5.21
N ASP A 528 17.25 -6.06 6.05
CA ASP A 528 18.69 -6.19 6.27
C ASP A 528 19.34 -6.81 5.03
N VAL A 529 20.09 -6.01 4.28
CA VAL A 529 20.71 -6.44 3.00
C VAL A 529 22.21 -6.72 3.13
N SER A 530 22.78 -6.65 4.34
CA SER A 530 24.22 -6.81 4.61
C SER A 530 24.83 -8.07 3.96
N ILE A 531 24.09 -9.18 3.98
CA ILE A 531 24.52 -10.49 3.45
C ILE A 531 24.64 -10.53 1.92
N LEU A 532 23.99 -9.61 1.22
CA LEU A 532 24.04 -9.49 -0.23
C LEU A 532 24.83 -8.25 -0.65
N SER A 533 24.97 -7.26 0.23
CA SER A 533 25.54 -5.95 -0.09
C SER A 533 26.97 -6.04 -0.62
N GLN A 534 27.30 -5.22 -1.62
CA GLN A 534 28.68 -4.98 -2.02
C GLN A 534 29.48 -4.33 -0.87
N PHE A 535 28.84 -3.62 0.06
CA PHE A 535 29.49 -2.98 1.22
C PHE A 535 28.90 -3.48 2.54
N ALA A 536 29.07 -4.77 2.84
CA ALA A 536 28.47 -5.42 4.00
C ALA A 536 28.70 -4.71 5.37
N ARG A 537 29.83 -4.01 5.54
CA ARG A 537 30.16 -3.23 6.74
C ARG A 537 29.26 -2.02 6.98
N GLU A 538 28.52 -1.58 5.97
CA GLU A 538 27.58 -0.46 6.13
C GLU A 538 26.35 -0.84 6.96
N ASN A 539 26.14 -2.15 7.23
CA ASN A 539 25.00 -2.67 7.99
C ASN A 539 23.68 -2.08 7.46
N GLU A 540 23.55 -2.10 6.14
CA GLU A 540 22.46 -1.44 5.44
C GLU A 540 21.12 -2.11 5.71
N VAL A 541 20.12 -1.29 6.06
CA VAL A 541 18.71 -1.64 6.12
C VAL A 541 17.97 -0.82 5.07
N LEU A 542 17.37 -1.53 4.11
CA LEU A 542 16.80 -0.95 2.90
C LEU A 542 15.26 -0.95 2.95
N PHE A 543 14.67 0.20 2.65
CA PHE A 543 13.22 0.34 2.50
C PHE A 543 12.83 0.54 1.03
N PRO A 544 11.62 0.06 0.63
CA PRO A 544 11.16 0.19 -0.75
C PRO A 544 10.82 1.65 -1.10
N PRO A 545 10.61 1.96 -2.39
CA PRO A 545 10.17 3.27 -2.83
C PRO A 545 8.78 3.58 -2.27
N CYS A 546 8.46 4.87 -2.20
CA CYS A 546 7.27 5.36 -1.54
C CYS A 546 7.20 4.96 -0.05
N THR A 547 8.34 4.90 0.65
CA THR A 547 8.31 4.74 2.11
C THR A 547 7.87 6.05 2.76
N MET A 548 6.79 6.00 3.55
CA MET A 548 6.26 7.15 4.28
C MET A 548 6.84 7.22 5.68
N LEU A 549 7.37 8.38 6.03
CA LEU A 549 7.87 8.72 7.36
C LEU A 549 6.84 9.61 8.07
N ALA A 550 6.50 9.26 9.30
CA ALA A 550 5.80 10.15 10.22
C ALA A 550 6.85 10.85 11.08
N VAL A 551 6.91 12.19 11.00
CA VAL A 551 7.89 12.99 11.72
C VAL A 551 7.38 13.28 13.13
N GLU A 552 8.09 12.77 14.12
CA GLU A 552 7.85 13.11 15.53
C GLU A 552 8.36 14.53 15.81
N LEU A 553 7.43 15.48 15.96
CA LEU A 553 7.75 16.81 16.47
C LEU A 553 7.76 16.79 18.01
N PRO A 554 8.70 17.47 18.68
CA PRO A 554 8.69 17.59 20.14
C PRO A 554 7.44 18.34 20.63
N SER A 555 6.94 17.95 21.81
CA SER A 555 5.58 18.25 22.29
C SER A 555 5.31 19.70 22.74
N GLU A 556 6.29 20.62 22.77
CA GLU A 556 6.09 22.02 23.18
C GLU A 556 7.03 22.97 22.41
N GLY A 557 6.52 24.13 21.95
CA GLY A 557 7.33 25.22 21.35
C GLY A 557 7.60 25.15 19.84
N ALA A 558 6.82 24.38 19.07
CA ALA A 558 7.10 24.04 17.67
C ALA A 558 7.49 25.20 16.72
N PRO A 559 6.89 26.40 16.74
CA PRO A 559 7.30 27.48 15.83
C PRO A 559 8.69 28.03 16.18
N GLU A 560 8.94 28.34 17.46
CA GLU A 560 10.22 28.86 17.95
C GLU A 560 11.35 27.83 17.86
N MET A 561 11.02 26.53 17.92
CA MET A 561 11.98 25.45 17.72
C MET A 561 12.25 25.16 16.24
N ILE A 562 11.28 25.30 15.33
CA ILE A 562 11.53 25.27 13.88
C ILE A 562 12.44 26.43 13.49
N ASP A 563 12.18 27.63 14.01
CA ASP A 563 13.07 28.78 13.83
C ASP A 563 14.43 28.54 14.50
N ARG A 564 14.52 27.95 15.71
CA ARG A 564 15.82 27.56 16.31
C ARG A 564 16.57 26.42 15.61
N ILE A 565 15.88 25.43 15.05
CA ILE A 565 16.48 24.35 14.24
C ILE A 565 17.02 24.94 12.94
N MET A 566 16.32 25.94 12.37
CA MET A 566 16.78 26.70 11.21
C MET A 566 17.85 27.76 11.56
N GLU A 567 17.90 28.28 12.80
CA GLU A 567 18.91 29.23 13.29
C GLU A 567 20.18 28.54 13.85
N LEU A 568 20.12 27.26 14.24
CA LEU A 568 21.27 26.46 14.71
C LEU A 568 22.24 26.05 13.59
N GLU A 569 22.11 26.62 12.37
CA GLU A 569 23.05 26.53 11.25
C GLU A 569 24.38 27.29 11.46
N ALA A 570 24.86 27.33 12.70
CA ALA A 570 26.19 27.79 13.04
C ALA A 570 26.80 26.86 14.09
N VAL A 571 26.84 25.55 13.81
CA VAL A 571 27.79 24.66 14.49
C VAL A 571 29.09 24.74 13.67
N PRO A 572 30.17 25.35 14.20
CA PRO A 572 31.45 25.39 13.50
C PRO A 572 31.95 23.96 13.32
N SER A 573 32.52 23.71 12.14
CA SER A 573 33.34 22.55 11.82
C SER A 573 34.28 22.20 12.99
N TYR A 574 34.04 21.08 13.64
CA TYR A 574 35.06 20.44 14.47
C TYR A 574 35.58 19.22 13.71
N ILE A 575 36.74 19.46 13.10
CA ILE A 575 37.88 18.59 12.75
C ILE A 575 37.55 17.12 12.45
#